data_AF-A0A916CLT6-F1
#
_entry.id   AF-A0A916CLT6-F1
#
_cell.length_a   1.000
_cell.length_b   1.000
_cell.length_c   1.000
_cell.angle_alpha   90.00
_cell.angle_beta   90.00
_cell.angle_gamma   90.00
#
_symmetry.space_group_name_H-M   'P 1'
#
loop_
_entity.id
_entity.type
_entity.pdbx_description
1 polymer ?
#
loop_
_entity_poly.entity_id
_entity_poly.type
_entity_poly.pdbx_seq_one_letter_code
_entity_poly.pdbx_strand_id
1 'polypeptide(L)'
;MCVVCGCGETAPAASAGTGAPGGPVVSANGDLDYGAGAARVSVPGMSPGRAIRLEADVLGANDRIARQNRAHFRSHGVAAYNLVSSPGSGKTTLLVATIEALKRRAPELALAVIEGDQQTSHDADRIRATGAPAIQVNTGKGCHLDAPMVAAAFARLPLHGDGQHAHAPAHGHAHHDHGDHHGHHHPHGHADALLFIENVGNLVCPAMWDLGERAKIAILSVTEGEDKPLKYPDM
;
A
#
# COMPACT_ATOMS: atom_id res chain seq x y z
N MET A 1 -2.96 41.15 14.37
CA MET A 1 -1.58 41.08 13.81
C MET A 1 -0.62 40.88 14.97
N CYS A 2 0.41 40.05 14.75
CA CYS A 2 1.34 39.43 15.70
C CYS A 2 1.72 40.18 16.99
N VAL A 3 1.76 39.43 18.10
CA VAL A 3 2.66 39.61 19.25
C VAL A 3 2.90 38.23 19.90
N VAL A 4 3.89 37.51 19.38
CA VAL A 4 4.19 36.07 19.61
C VAL A 4 4.84 35.76 20.98
N CYS A 5 4.97 36.71 21.91
CA CYS A 5 5.57 36.40 23.21
C CYS A 5 4.95 37.26 24.33
N GLY A 6 3.80 36.83 24.84
CA GLY A 6 3.24 37.33 26.10
C GLY A 6 3.86 36.61 27.28
N CYS A 7 5.08 37.00 27.68
CA CYS A 7 5.68 36.56 28.94
C CYS A 7 5.29 37.53 30.05
N GLY A 8 4.34 37.12 30.89
CA GLY A 8 3.92 37.86 32.07
C GLY A 8 3.73 36.93 33.26
N GLU A 9 4.59 37.17 34.26
CA GLU A 9 4.44 36.88 35.69
C GLU A 9 4.81 35.48 36.23
N THR A 10 5.80 35.53 37.12
CA THR A 10 6.34 34.50 38.00
C THR A 10 5.33 34.02 39.03
N ALA A 11 5.17 32.70 39.15
CA ALA A 11 4.69 32.02 40.36
C ALA A 11 5.35 30.62 40.46
N PRO A 12 5.49 30.06 41.67
CA PRO A 12 6.71 29.38 42.10
C PRO A 12 6.75 27.87 41.77
N ALA A 13 7.96 27.32 41.96
CA ALA A 13 8.32 25.91 41.84
C ALA A 13 7.24 24.96 42.36
N ALA A 14 6.58 24.26 41.44
CA ALA A 14 5.79 23.07 41.74
C ALA A 14 6.65 21.83 41.50
N SER A 15 6.59 20.96 42.50
CA SER A 15 7.27 19.69 42.69
C SER A 15 7.32 18.76 41.48
N ALA A 16 8.41 17.98 41.44
CA ALA A 16 8.54 16.76 40.64
C ALA A 16 7.29 15.87 40.73
N GLY A 17 6.76 15.47 39.57
CA GLY A 17 5.70 14.49 39.44
C GLY A 17 4.54 14.96 38.58
N THR A 18 4.24 14.18 37.53
CA THR A 18 3.12 14.30 36.59
C THR A 18 3.22 15.45 35.57
N GLY A 19 3.87 15.17 34.44
CA GLY A 19 3.83 16.04 33.26
C GLY A 19 2.39 16.28 32.77
N ALA A 20 2.18 17.44 32.15
CA ALA A 20 0.90 17.81 31.54
C ALA A 20 0.38 16.69 30.60
N PRO A 21 -0.96 16.49 30.50
CA PRO A 21 -1.53 15.50 29.60
C PRO A 21 -1.06 15.76 28.16
N GLY A 22 -0.24 14.85 27.62
CA GLY A 22 0.34 14.93 26.27
C GLY A 22 1.82 15.34 26.20
N GLY A 23 2.49 15.58 27.35
CA GLY A 23 3.94 15.79 27.40
C GLY A 23 4.76 14.50 27.18
N PRO A 24 6.07 14.61 26.89
CA PRO A 24 6.92 13.44 26.66
C PRO A 24 7.17 12.64 27.94
N VAL A 25 7.36 11.34 27.79
CA VAL A 25 7.98 10.49 28.81
C VAL A 25 9.49 10.74 28.76
N VAL A 26 10.10 11.07 29.90
CA VAL A 26 11.55 11.28 29.97
C VAL A 26 12.22 9.95 30.34
N SER A 27 13.14 9.47 29.49
CA SER A 27 13.90 8.24 29.73
C SER A 27 14.88 8.41 30.89
N ALA A 28 15.42 7.31 31.41
CA ALA A 28 16.48 7.35 32.42
C ALA A 28 17.74 8.08 31.94
N ASN A 29 17.95 8.15 30.61
CA ASN A 29 19.07 8.85 29.99
C ASN A 29 18.75 10.31 29.66
N GLY A 30 17.54 10.79 29.97
CA GLY A 30 17.09 12.15 29.67
C GLY A 30 16.47 12.34 28.28
N ASP A 31 16.26 11.25 27.52
CA ASP A 31 15.63 11.33 26.20
C ASP A 31 14.13 11.64 26.33
N LEU A 32 13.58 12.38 25.37
CA LEU A 32 12.16 12.73 25.34
C LEU A 32 11.41 11.77 24.41
N ASP A 33 10.48 11.01 24.94
CA ASP A 33 9.67 10.06 24.20
C ASP A 33 8.20 10.49 24.14
N TYR A 34 7.77 10.92 22.96
CA TYR A 34 6.38 11.30 22.66
C TYR A 34 5.52 10.14 22.16
N GLY A 35 6.10 8.95 21.97
CA GLY A 35 5.46 7.72 21.52
C GLY A 35 5.32 6.64 22.60
N ALA A 36 5.92 6.80 23.78
CA ALA A 36 5.79 5.87 24.90
C ALA A 36 4.39 5.85 25.54
N GLY A 37 3.54 6.84 25.25
CA GLY A 37 2.18 6.92 25.78
C GLY A 37 1.25 5.84 25.20
N ALA A 38 0.10 5.60 25.85
CA ALA A 38 -0.87 4.58 25.43
C ALA A 38 -1.37 4.75 23.98
N ALA A 39 -1.43 5.99 23.47
CA ALA A 39 -1.83 6.29 22.09
C ALA A 39 -0.68 6.14 21.08
N ARG A 40 0.56 5.95 21.53
CA ARG A 40 1.80 5.91 20.73
C ARG A 40 2.04 7.09 19.78
N VAL A 41 1.23 8.13 19.89
CA VAL A 41 1.31 9.38 19.15
C VAL A 41 1.02 10.54 20.10
N SER A 42 1.72 11.66 19.91
CA SER A 42 1.43 12.91 20.59
C SER A 42 0.85 13.91 19.59
N VAL A 43 -0.37 14.37 19.86
CA VAL A 43 -1.06 15.40 19.09
C VAL A 43 -1.40 16.56 20.01
N PRO A 44 -0.85 17.77 19.77
CA PRO A 44 -1.13 18.93 20.60
C PRO A 44 -2.64 19.19 20.77
N GLY A 45 -3.10 19.32 22.03
CA GLY A 45 -4.50 19.58 22.34
C GLY A 45 -5.43 18.36 22.23
N MET A 46 -4.90 17.15 22.00
CA MET A 46 -5.67 15.92 21.95
C MET A 46 -5.32 14.98 23.11
N SER A 47 -6.34 14.42 23.76
CA SER A 47 -6.11 13.42 24.80
C SER A 47 -5.77 12.05 24.19
N PRO A 48 -4.96 11.20 24.86
CA PRO A 48 -4.62 9.87 24.37
C PRO A 48 -5.86 9.01 24.04
N GLY A 49 -6.87 9.02 24.91
CA GLY A 49 -8.11 8.26 24.67
C GLY A 49 -8.96 8.80 23.51
N ARG A 50 -8.80 10.07 23.12
CA ARG A 50 -9.43 10.60 21.89
C ARG A 50 -8.63 10.19 20.65
N ALA A 51 -7.30 10.24 20.72
CA ALA A 51 -6.43 9.79 19.63
C ALA A 51 -6.68 8.31 19.28
N ILE A 52 -6.67 7.43 20.28
CA ILE A 52 -6.92 5.98 20.11
C ILE A 52 -8.29 5.71 19.46
N ARG A 53 -9.35 6.41 19.91
CA ARG A 53 -10.70 6.23 19.34
C ARG A 53 -10.76 6.67 17.88
N LEU A 54 -10.19 7.82 17.56
CA LEU A 54 -10.15 8.33 16.20
C LEU A 54 -9.36 7.38 15.27
N GLU A 55 -8.22 6.89 15.74
CA GLU A 55 -7.41 5.90 15.02
C GLU A 55 -8.21 4.60 14.79
N ALA A 56 -8.83 4.05 15.83
CA ALA A 56 -9.63 2.83 15.73
C ALA A 56 -10.83 2.98 14.78
N ASP A 57 -11.50 4.14 14.79
CA ASP A 57 -12.63 4.42 13.90
C ASP A 57 -12.18 4.49 12.43
N VAL A 58 -11.07 5.19 12.17
CA VAL A 58 -10.52 5.38 10.81
C VAL A 58 -9.96 4.06 10.26
N LEU A 59 -9.06 3.41 10.99
CA LEU A 59 -8.45 2.15 10.56
C LEU A 59 -9.49 1.03 10.49
N GLY A 60 -10.45 0.99 11.43
CA GLY A 60 -11.55 0.03 11.40
C GLY A 60 -12.47 0.21 10.19
N ALA A 61 -12.61 1.43 9.67
CA ALA A 61 -13.32 1.69 8.41
C ALA A 61 -12.53 1.20 7.19
N ASN A 62 -11.23 1.46 7.16
CA ASN A 62 -10.33 0.95 6.13
C ASN A 62 -10.34 -0.59 6.07
N ASP A 63 -10.21 -1.25 7.22
CA ASP A 63 -10.12 -2.71 7.31
C ASP A 63 -11.37 -3.43 6.79
N ARG A 64 -12.54 -2.81 6.92
CA ARG A 64 -13.78 -3.34 6.32
C ARG A 64 -13.66 -3.43 4.80
N ILE A 65 -13.10 -2.38 4.18
CA ILE A 65 -12.93 -2.31 2.72
C ILE A 65 -11.75 -3.19 2.30
N ALA A 66 -10.67 -3.24 3.08
CA ALA A 66 -9.54 -4.13 2.80
C ALA A 66 -9.95 -5.61 2.76
N ARG A 67 -10.83 -6.05 3.67
CA ARG A 67 -11.43 -7.39 3.61
C ARG A 67 -12.25 -7.62 2.35
N GLN A 68 -13.00 -6.62 1.90
CA GLN A 68 -13.76 -6.68 0.64
C GLN A 68 -12.82 -6.78 -0.56
N ASN A 69 -11.77 -5.95 -0.62
CA ASN A 69 -10.73 -6.00 -1.65
C ASN A 69 -10.09 -7.39 -1.72
N ARG A 70 -9.69 -7.94 -0.58
CA ARG A 70 -9.09 -9.29 -0.51
C ARG A 70 -10.03 -10.37 -1.04
N ALA A 71 -11.31 -10.32 -0.68
CA ALA A 71 -12.31 -11.22 -1.23
C ALA A 71 -12.48 -11.02 -2.75
N HIS A 72 -12.48 -9.77 -3.20
CA HIS A 72 -12.63 -9.39 -4.60
C HIS A 72 -11.44 -9.88 -5.46
N PHE A 73 -10.20 -9.69 -5.00
CA PHE A 73 -9.00 -10.22 -5.64
C PHE A 73 -9.06 -11.76 -5.74
N ARG A 74 -9.40 -12.43 -4.63
CA ARG A 74 -9.51 -13.89 -4.59
C ARG A 74 -10.59 -14.42 -5.53
N SER A 75 -11.73 -13.75 -5.64
CA SER A 75 -12.81 -14.15 -6.56
C SER A 75 -12.41 -14.04 -8.03
N HIS A 76 -11.38 -13.25 -8.35
CA HIS A 76 -10.81 -13.09 -9.69
C HIS A 76 -9.49 -13.86 -9.89
N GLY A 77 -9.10 -14.73 -8.96
CA GLY A 77 -7.82 -15.45 -9.05
C GLY A 77 -6.58 -14.55 -8.95
N VAL A 78 -6.71 -13.32 -8.45
CA VAL A 78 -5.62 -12.34 -8.38
C VAL A 78 -4.84 -12.46 -7.07
N ALA A 79 -3.52 -12.59 -7.14
CA ALA A 79 -2.62 -12.39 -6.01
C ALA A 79 -2.07 -10.97 -6.01
N ALA A 80 -2.49 -10.17 -5.02
CA ALA A 80 -2.06 -8.79 -4.86
C ALA A 80 -0.87 -8.65 -3.87
N TYR A 81 0.16 -7.90 -4.25
CA TYR A 81 1.33 -7.61 -3.42
C TYR A 81 1.56 -6.11 -3.31
N ASN A 82 1.68 -5.60 -2.08
CA ASN A 82 1.86 -4.18 -1.79
C ASN A 82 3.34 -3.87 -1.57
N LEU A 83 3.95 -3.10 -2.47
CA LEU A 83 5.35 -2.68 -2.41
C LEU A 83 5.45 -1.38 -1.61
N VAL A 84 6.16 -1.42 -0.49
CA VAL A 84 6.37 -0.27 0.39
C VAL A 84 7.88 0.03 0.51
N SER A 85 8.26 1.30 0.58
CA SER A 85 9.67 1.71 0.69
C SER A 85 9.78 3.17 1.14
N SER A 86 11.01 3.65 1.35
CA SER A 86 11.28 5.10 1.35
C SER A 86 11.18 5.69 -0.06
N PRO A 87 11.03 7.01 -0.22
CA PRO A 87 11.24 7.67 -1.50
C PRO A 87 12.64 7.36 -2.05
N GLY A 88 12.74 7.06 -3.34
CA GLY A 88 14.03 6.83 -4.00
C GLY A 88 14.69 5.46 -3.75
N SER A 89 14.07 4.54 -3.00
CA SER A 89 14.59 3.19 -2.76
C SER A 89 14.64 2.29 -4.01
N GLY A 90 14.11 2.76 -5.14
CA GLY A 90 14.15 2.04 -6.41
C GLY A 90 12.98 1.09 -6.68
N LYS A 91 11.83 1.24 -5.99
CA LYS A 91 10.63 0.39 -6.19
C LYS A 91 10.25 0.25 -7.66
N THR A 92 10.01 1.36 -8.34
CA THR A 92 9.58 1.35 -9.75
C THR A 92 10.62 0.71 -10.65
N THR A 93 11.91 0.96 -10.40
CA THR A 93 13.00 0.33 -11.18
C THR A 93 13.00 -1.18 -11.00
N LEU A 94 12.86 -1.66 -9.75
CA LEU A 94 12.74 -3.09 -9.46
C LEU A 94 11.47 -3.68 -10.08
N LEU A 95 10.35 -2.98 -10.00
CA LEU A 95 9.07 -3.44 -10.52
C LEU A 95 9.09 -3.54 -12.04
N VAL A 96 9.62 -2.53 -12.75
CA VAL A 96 9.81 -2.56 -14.21
C VAL A 96 10.65 -3.76 -14.62
N ALA A 97 11.82 -3.97 -13.99
CA ALA A 97 12.68 -5.11 -14.29
C ALA A 97 11.98 -6.46 -14.00
N THR A 98 11.17 -6.51 -12.93
CA THR A 98 10.38 -7.70 -12.57
C THR A 98 9.32 -8.01 -13.62
N ILE A 99 8.58 -7.00 -14.08
CA ILE A 99 7.55 -7.16 -15.12
C ILE A 99 8.16 -7.69 -16.41
N GLU A 100 9.26 -7.10 -16.87
CA GLU A 100 9.95 -7.57 -18.06
C GLU A 100 10.47 -9.00 -17.93
N ALA A 101 11.01 -9.35 -16.76
CA ALA A 101 11.46 -10.71 -16.47
C ALA A 101 10.30 -11.72 -16.47
N LEU A 102 9.16 -11.36 -15.88
CA LEU A 102 7.95 -12.20 -15.86
C LEU A 102 7.39 -12.39 -17.25
N LYS A 103 7.31 -11.34 -18.07
CA LYS A 103 6.86 -11.44 -19.48
C LYS A 103 7.71 -12.41 -20.30
N ARG A 104 9.01 -12.49 -20.03
CA ARG A 104 9.90 -13.46 -20.70
C ARG A 104 9.75 -14.88 -20.17
N ARG A 105 9.50 -15.06 -18.87
CA ARG A 105 9.52 -16.37 -18.20
C ARG A 105 8.16 -17.04 -18.08
N ALA A 106 7.09 -16.26 -18.07
CA ALA A 106 5.70 -16.67 -17.92
C ALA A 106 4.79 -15.70 -18.70
N PRO A 107 4.83 -15.70 -20.04
CA PRO A 107 4.09 -14.75 -20.88
C PRO A 107 2.57 -14.84 -20.72
N GLU A 108 2.05 -16.01 -20.34
CA GLU A 108 0.62 -16.26 -20.10
C GLU A 108 0.13 -15.70 -18.74
N LEU A 109 1.04 -15.30 -17.85
CA LEU A 109 0.67 -14.77 -16.55
C LEU A 109 0.17 -13.33 -16.68
N ALA A 110 -1.13 -13.13 -16.51
CA ALA A 110 -1.72 -11.80 -16.47
C ALA A 110 -1.16 -11.00 -15.29
N LEU A 111 -0.79 -9.74 -15.56
CA LEU A 111 -0.23 -8.84 -14.55
C LEU A 111 -0.71 -7.43 -14.79
N ALA A 112 -1.08 -6.74 -13.71
CA ALA A 112 -1.31 -5.30 -13.73
C ALA A 112 -0.73 -4.61 -12.49
N VAL A 113 -0.68 -3.28 -12.54
CA VAL A 113 -0.13 -2.44 -11.48
C VAL A 113 -1.11 -1.35 -11.05
N ILE A 114 -1.21 -1.13 -9.74
CA ILE A 114 -1.72 0.13 -9.17
C ILE A 114 -0.51 0.88 -8.69
N GLU A 115 -0.30 2.09 -9.20
CA GLU A 115 0.79 2.98 -8.80
C GLU A 115 0.19 4.10 -7.96
N GLY A 116 0.76 4.36 -6.79
CA GLY A 116 0.35 5.41 -5.88
C GLY A 116 1.48 6.40 -5.61
N ASP A 117 1.27 7.65 -6.01
CA ASP A 117 2.17 8.76 -5.71
C ASP A 117 1.38 9.99 -5.21
N GLN A 118 2.07 10.99 -4.67
CA GLN A 118 1.45 12.26 -4.29
C GLN A 118 0.97 13.02 -5.52
N GLN A 119 1.80 13.08 -6.57
CA GLN A 119 1.57 13.84 -7.79
C GLN A 119 2.26 13.20 -8.99
N THR A 120 1.85 13.63 -10.20
CA THR A 120 2.39 13.19 -11.51
C THR A 120 1.97 11.77 -11.92
N SER A 121 2.38 11.34 -13.11
CA SER A 121 2.18 9.97 -13.63
C SER A 121 3.50 9.28 -13.97
N HIS A 122 4.64 9.83 -13.53
CA HIS A 122 5.95 9.46 -14.04
C HIS A 122 6.25 7.97 -13.87
N ASP A 123 5.98 7.41 -12.69
CA ASP A 123 6.26 6.00 -12.41
C ASP A 123 5.23 5.09 -13.09
N ALA A 124 3.95 5.46 -13.13
CA ALA A 124 2.95 4.72 -13.90
C ALA A 124 3.27 4.69 -15.41
N ASP A 125 3.81 5.77 -15.98
CA ASP A 125 4.18 5.83 -17.40
C ASP A 125 5.40 4.94 -17.70
N ARG A 126 6.38 4.89 -16.79
CA ARG A 126 7.50 3.93 -16.87
C ARG A 126 7.03 2.48 -16.81
N ILE A 127 6.06 2.18 -15.94
CA ILE A 127 5.46 0.84 -15.85
C ILE A 127 4.69 0.51 -17.14
N ARG A 128 3.87 1.43 -17.66
CA ARG A 128 3.12 1.23 -18.92
C ARG A 128 4.04 1.02 -20.11
N ALA A 129 5.22 1.64 -20.13
CA ALA A 129 6.21 1.44 -21.19
C ALA A 129 6.70 -0.02 -21.30
N THR A 130 6.61 -0.81 -20.22
CA THR A 130 6.86 -2.27 -20.28
C THR A 130 5.75 -3.03 -21.01
N GLY A 131 4.61 -2.37 -21.29
CA GLY A 131 3.36 -2.92 -21.82
C GLY A 131 2.45 -3.54 -20.76
N ALA A 132 2.71 -3.35 -19.45
CA ALA A 132 1.80 -3.79 -18.40
C ALA A 132 0.69 -2.74 -18.17
N PRO A 133 -0.58 -3.13 -18.01
CA PRO A 133 -1.62 -2.21 -17.57
C PRO A 133 -1.28 -1.61 -16.20
N ALA A 134 -1.36 -0.29 -16.08
CA ALA A 134 -1.15 0.40 -14.82
C ALA A 134 -2.15 1.55 -14.60
N ILE A 135 -2.69 1.64 -13.38
CA ILE A 135 -3.54 2.76 -12.95
C ILE A 135 -2.75 3.64 -11.98
N GLN A 136 -2.65 4.93 -12.30
CA GLN A 136 -2.10 5.97 -11.43
C GLN A 136 -3.14 6.37 -10.39
N VAL A 137 -2.73 6.47 -9.13
CA VAL A 137 -3.52 7.03 -8.03
C VAL A 137 -2.75 8.20 -7.43
N ASN A 138 -3.22 9.42 -7.69
CA ASN A 138 -2.66 10.62 -7.09
C ASN A 138 -3.31 10.89 -5.74
N THR A 139 -2.53 10.71 -4.68
CA THR A 139 -2.98 10.85 -3.29
C THR A 139 -2.97 12.32 -2.81
N GLY A 140 -2.44 13.24 -3.60
CA GLY A 140 -2.31 14.65 -3.26
C GLY A 140 -1.34 14.84 -2.10
N LYS A 141 -1.85 15.12 -0.90
CA LYS A 141 -1.04 15.23 0.33
C LYS A 141 -1.03 13.93 1.15
N GLY A 142 -1.72 12.89 0.69
CA GLY A 142 -1.68 11.57 1.32
C GLY A 142 -0.25 11.02 1.33
N CYS A 143 0.06 10.22 2.36
CA CYS A 143 1.37 9.57 2.52
C CYS A 143 1.31 8.05 2.27
N HIS A 144 0.17 7.53 1.84
CA HIS A 144 -0.11 6.12 1.60
C HIS A 144 -1.33 5.98 0.69
N LEU A 145 -1.49 4.81 0.09
CA LEU A 145 -2.76 4.34 -0.47
C LEU A 145 -3.62 3.73 0.64
N ASP A 146 -4.94 3.90 0.54
CA ASP A 146 -5.93 3.23 1.39
C ASP A 146 -6.74 2.17 0.60
N ALA A 147 -7.52 1.36 1.31
CA ALA A 147 -8.33 0.32 0.69
C ALA A 147 -9.39 0.86 -0.31
N PRO A 148 -10.13 1.97 -0.04
CA PRO A 148 -11.01 2.59 -1.04
C PRO A 148 -10.31 2.97 -2.35
N MET A 149 -9.12 3.57 -2.27
CA MET A 149 -8.34 3.94 -3.45
C MET A 149 -7.99 2.71 -4.29
N VAL A 150 -7.54 1.64 -3.64
CA VAL A 150 -7.21 0.38 -4.30
C VAL A 150 -8.45 -0.28 -4.91
N ALA A 151 -9.60 -0.23 -4.22
CA ALA A 151 -10.86 -0.77 -4.74
C ALA A 151 -11.26 -0.07 -6.05
N ALA A 152 -11.18 1.27 -6.05
CA ALA A 152 -11.49 2.08 -7.23
C ALA A 152 -10.52 1.80 -8.37
N ALA A 153 -9.22 1.70 -8.10
CA ALA A 153 -8.22 1.42 -9.11
C ALA A 153 -8.36 0.01 -9.70
N PHE A 154 -8.58 -1.00 -8.85
CA PHE A 154 -8.74 -2.39 -9.28
C PHE A 154 -9.92 -2.56 -10.24
N ALA A 155 -11.06 -1.92 -9.96
CA ALA A 155 -12.26 -1.98 -10.81
C ALA A 155 -12.05 -1.47 -12.26
N ARG A 156 -10.92 -0.82 -12.54
CA ARG A 156 -10.56 -0.29 -13.88
C ARG A 156 -9.50 -1.13 -14.58
N LEU A 157 -8.93 -2.13 -13.90
CA LEU A 157 -7.86 -2.97 -14.45
C LEU A 157 -8.44 -4.12 -15.27
N PRO A 158 -7.77 -4.54 -16.36
CA PRO A 158 -8.17 -5.69 -17.15
C PRO A 158 -7.74 -7.01 -16.48
N LEU A 159 -8.01 -7.15 -15.18
CA LEU A 159 -7.79 -8.38 -14.40
C LEU A 159 -9.10 -9.09 -14.05
N HIS A 160 -10.22 -8.54 -14.51
CA HIS A 160 -11.52 -9.18 -14.43
C HIS A 160 -11.65 -10.04 -15.67
N GLY A 161 -11.40 -11.34 -15.54
CA GLY A 161 -11.55 -12.27 -16.64
C GLY A 161 -12.98 -12.23 -17.16
N ASP A 162 -13.20 -11.57 -18.29
CA ASP A 162 -14.33 -11.91 -19.12
C ASP A 162 -14.06 -13.33 -19.63
N GLY A 163 -14.99 -14.26 -19.41
CA GLY A 163 -15.04 -15.53 -20.14
C GLY A 163 -15.30 -15.35 -21.64
N GLN A 164 -14.75 -14.30 -22.25
CA GLN A 164 -14.87 -13.96 -23.66
C GLN A 164 -13.47 -13.99 -24.25
N HIS A 165 -13.04 -15.21 -24.59
CA HIS A 165 -12.13 -15.37 -25.71
C HIS A 165 -12.71 -14.60 -26.90
N ALA A 166 -12.12 -13.44 -27.21
CA ALA A 166 -12.34 -12.76 -28.45
C ALA A 166 -11.78 -13.65 -29.57
N HIS A 167 -12.60 -14.59 -30.05
CA HIS A 167 -12.35 -15.26 -31.32
C HIS A 167 -12.39 -14.20 -32.42
N ALA A 168 -11.22 -13.85 -32.94
CA ALA A 168 -11.13 -13.20 -34.24
C ALA A 168 -11.87 -14.08 -35.27
N PRO A 169 -12.70 -13.51 -36.17
CA PRO A 169 -13.28 -14.29 -37.23
C PRO A 169 -12.20 -14.61 -38.26
N ALA A 170 -11.62 -15.80 -38.16
CA ALA A 170 -10.87 -16.40 -39.25
C ALA A 170 -11.88 -16.93 -40.29
N HIS A 171 -11.76 -16.42 -41.51
CA HIS A 171 -12.47 -16.93 -42.67
C HIS A 171 -12.08 -18.40 -42.95
N GLY A 172 -13.08 -19.24 -43.23
CA GLY A 172 -12.98 -20.31 -44.23
C GLY A 172 -12.86 -21.76 -43.74
N HIS A 173 -13.91 -22.51 -44.06
CA HIS A 173 -13.95 -23.91 -44.49
C HIS A 173 -14.35 -25.02 -43.49
N ALA A 174 -15.54 -25.58 -43.83
CA ALA A 174 -15.94 -26.98 -43.87
C ALA A 174 -15.70 -27.90 -42.65
N HIS A 175 -16.84 -28.34 -42.12
CA HIS A 175 -17.09 -29.54 -41.33
C HIS A 175 -16.01 -30.63 -41.38
N HIS A 176 -15.47 -30.99 -40.21
CA HIS A 176 -15.35 -32.39 -39.81
C HIS A 176 -15.46 -32.51 -38.28
N ASP A 177 -16.41 -33.34 -37.87
CA ASP A 177 -16.71 -33.78 -36.51
C ASP A 177 -15.62 -34.74 -36.02
N HIS A 178 -14.89 -34.34 -34.98
CA HIS A 178 -14.20 -35.26 -34.08
C HIS A 178 -14.32 -34.71 -32.66
N GLY A 179 -15.12 -35.41 -31.86
CA GLY A 179 -15.21 -35.18 -30.42
C GLY A 179 -13.92 -35.57 -29.73
N ASP A 180 -13.27 -34.58 -29.14
CA ASP A 180 -12.27 -34.78 -28.08
C ASP A 180 -12.64 -33.89 -26.90
N HIS A 181 -13.21 -34.52 -25.86
CA HIS A 181 -13.43 -33.90 -24.56
C HIS A 181 -12.09 -33.67 -23.85
N HIS A 182 -11.44 -32.55 -24.12
CA HIS A 182 -10.34 -32.03 -23.29
C HIS A 182 -10.90 -31.20 -22.14
N GLY A 183 -11.37 -31.87 -21.10
CA GLY A 183 -11.62 -31.28 -19.79
C GLY A 183 -10.34 -31.24 -18.95
N HIS A 184 -9.34 -30.44 -19.32
CA HIS A 184 -8.21 -30.16 -18.44
C HIS A 184 -8.59 -29.08 -17.43
N HIS A 185 -9.48 -29.42 -16.50
CA HIS A 185 -9.61 -28.68 -15.25
C HIS A 185 -8.41 -29.09 -14.38
N HIS A 186 -7.36 -28.27 -14.36
CA HIS A 186 -6.28 -28.39 -13.39
C HIS A 186 -6.60 -27.47 -12.21
N PRO A 187 -7.19 -27.97 -11.10
CA PRO A 187 -7.30 -27.21 -9.87
C PRO A 187 -5.94 -27.25 -9.17
N HIS A 188 -5.02 -26.40 -9.60
CA HIS A 188 -3.82 -26.10 -8.84
C HIS A 188 -3.97 -24.68 -8.31
N GLY A 189 -3.93 -24.52 -6.98
CA GLY A 189 -4.16 -23.26 -6.25
C GLY A 189 -3.08 -22.19 -6.45
N HIS A 190 -2.67 -21.96 -7.70
CA HIS A 190 -1.86 -20.83 -8.13
C HIS A 190 -2.79 -19.68 -8.52
N ALA A 191 -2.35 -18.45 -8.28
CA ALA A 191 -3.09 -17.28 -8.75
C ALA A 191 -3.03 -17.22 -10.28
N ASP A 192 -4.17 -16.99 -10.91
CA ASP A 192 -4.30 -16.85 -12.37
C ASP A 192 -3.72 -15.51 -12.85
N ALA A 193 -3.59 -14.53 -11.95
CA ALA A 193 -3.03 -13.22 -12.24
C ALA A 193 -2.29 -12.59 -11.05
N LEU A 194 -1.39 -11.66 -11.35
CA LEU A 194 -0.67 -10.84 -10.37
C LEU A 194 -1.16 -9.39 -10.39
N LEU A 195 -1.29 -8.81 -9.19
CA LEU A 195 -1.46 -7.39 -9.01
C LEU A 195 -0.31 -6.86 -8.16
N PHE A 196 0.52 -5.97 -8.70
CA PHE A 196 1.45 -5.19 -7.89
C PHE A 196 0.80 -3.87 -7.52
N ILE A 197 0.90 -3.49 -6.25
CA ILE A 197 0.47 -2.19 -5.74
C ILE A 197 1.74 -1.48 -5.32
N GLU A 198 2.23 -0.55 -6.13
CA GLU A 198 3.35 0.30 -5.75
C GLU A 198 2.82 1.46 -4.90
N ASN A 199 3.10 1.43 -3.60
CA ASN A 199 2.63 2.44 -2.67
C ASN A 199 3.48 3.72 -2.71
N VAL A 200 2.96 4.78 -2.09
CA VAL A 200 3.69 6.04 -1.89
C VAL A 200 4.99 5.74 -1.15
N GLY A 201 6.09 6.40 -1.54
CA GLY A 201 7.37 6.30 -0.82
C GLY A 201 7.26 6.81 0.61
N ASN A 202 6.98 5.93 1.56
CA ASN A 202 6.89 6.22 2.98
C ASN A 202 7.02 4.91 3.78
N LEU A 203 7.88 4.89 4.81
CA LEU A 203 8.08 3.71 5.68
C LEU A 203 7.29 3.76 7.00
N VAL A 204 6.38 4.72 7.16
CA VAL A 204 5.59 4.91 8.38
C VAL A 204 4.11 4.73 8.09
N CYS A 205 3.52 5.59 7.26
CA CYS A 205 2.08 5.56 7.02
C CYS A 205 1.60 4.21 6.47
N PRO A 206 2.22 3.62 5.42
CA PRO A 206 1.69 2.41 4.79
C PRO A 206 1.66 1.15 5.68
N ALA A 207 2.38 1.12 6.82
CA ALA A 207 2.38 -0.01 7.74
C ALA A 207 0.99 -0.28 8.31
N MET A 208 0.29 0.81 8.68
CA MET A 208 -0.99 0.72 9.40
C MET A 208 -2.21 0.47 8.50
N TRP A 209 -2.05 0.57 7.17
CA TRP A 209 -3.18 0.54 6.23
C TRP A 209 -3.18 -0.76 5.44
N ASP A 210 -4.09 -1.67 5.80
CA ASP A 210 -4.39 -2.86 5.00
C ASP A 210 -5.11 -2.43 3.70
N LEU A 211 -4.66 -2.91 2.54
CA LEU A 211 -5.28 -2.65 1.24
C LEU A 211 -6.08 -3.85 0.73
N GLY A 212 -6.01 -4.98 1.44
CA GLY A 212 -6.54 -6.27 1.00
C GLY A 212 -5.49 -7.14 0.30
N GLU A 213 -4.23 -6.70 0.28
CA GLU A 213 -3.11 -7.44 -0.29
C GLU A 213 -2.91 -8.80 0.38
N ARG A 214 -2.24 -9.70 -0.34
CA ARG A 214 -1.77 -10.99 0.17
C ARG A 214 -0.57 -10.83 1.09
N ALA A 215 0.34 -9.91 0.75
CA ALA A 215 1.50 -9.57 1.55
C ALA A 215 1.99 -8.16 1.22
N LYS A 216 2.56 -7.49 2.22
CA LYS A 216 3.41 -6.32 2.06
C LYS A 216 4.84 -6.79 1.77
N ILE A 217 5.53 -6.07 0.88
CA ILE A 217 6.92 -6.30 0.53
C ILE A 217 7.66 -4.98 0.77
N ALA A 218 8.45 -4.94 1.82
CA ALA A 218 9.33 -3.80 2.11
C ALA A 218 10.58 -3.86 1.23
N ILE A 219 10.86 -2.76 0.53
CA ILE A 219 12.04 -2.58 -0.31
C ILE A 219 12.93 -1.53 0.35
N LEU A 220 14.18 -1.90 0.60
CA LEU A 220 15.19 -1.04 1.21
C LEU A 220 16.43 -0.99 0.31
N SER A 221 17.02 0.18 0.20
CA SER A 221 18.30 0.39 -0.49
C SER A 221 19.46 0.46 0.49
N VAL A 222 20.65 0.04 0.07
CA VAL A 222 21.87 0.12 0.90
C VAL A 222 22.21 1.56 1.32
N THR A 223 21.85 2.55 0.48
CA THR A 223 22.09 3.98 0.72
C THR A 223 21.20 4.56 1.82
N GLU A 224 20.17 3.84 2.24
CA GLU A 224 19.28 4.26 3.35
C GLU A 224 19.86 3.98 4.74
N GLY A 225 20.87 3.09 4.82
CA GLY A 225 21.45 2.62 6.07
C GLY A 225 20.86 1.27 6.54
N GLU A 226 21.69 0.46 7.18
CA GLU A 226 21.34 -0.90 7.62
C GLU A 226 20.35 -0.95 8.80
N ASP A 227 20.16 0.17 9.50
CA ASP A 227 19.33 0.28 10.70
C ASP A 227 17.83 0.52 10.40
N LYS A 228 17.44 0.61 9.12
CA LYS A 228 16.05 0.82 8.70
C LYS A 228 15.07 -0.21 9.28
N PRO A 229 15.35 -1.53 9.26
CA PRO A 229 14.42 -2.51 9.84
C PRO A 229 14.18 -2.29 11.33
N LEU A 230 15.18 -1.83 12.08
CA LEU A 230 15.03 -1.51 13.50
C LEU A 230 14.20 -0.23 13.72
N LYS A 231 14.33 0.75 12.82
CA LYS A 231 13.59 2.03 12.88
C LYS A 231 12.13 1.91 12.45
N TYR A 232 11.78 0.92 11.64
CA TYR A 232 10.43 0.71 11.09
C TYR A 232 9.97 -0.74 11.28
N PRO A 233 9.72 -1.16 12.53
CA PRO A 233 9.46 -2.57 12.87
C PRO A 233 8.08 -3.07 12.44
N ASP A 234 7.15 -2.17 12.11
CA ASP A 234 5.76 -2.50 11.76
C ASP A 234 5.56 -2.80 10.26
N MET A 235 6.66 -2.90 9.49
CA MET A 235 6.65 -3.21 8.04
C MET A 235 6.71 -4.70 7.72
#